data_AF-A0A6L6F1W0-F1
#
_entry.id   AF-A0A6L6F1W0-F1
#
_cell.length_a   1.000
_cell.length_b   1.000
_cell.length_c   1.000
_cell.angle_alpha   90.00
_cell.angle_beta   90.00
_cell.angle_gamma   90.00
#
_symmetry.space_group_name_H-M   'P 1'
#
loop_
_entity.id
_entity.type
_entity.pdbx_description
1 polymer ?
#
loop_
_entity_poly.entity_id
_entity_poly.type
_entity_poly.pdbx_seq_one_letter_code
_entity_poly.pdbx_strand_id
1 'polypeptide(L)'
;MKAILLAGGLGTRLREETEFRPKPMVEVGGRPVLWHIMKNLSTFGITEFIVATGYKSDLIKEYFLNYEAWNNDFTVELGNRDSLT
;
A
#
# COMPACT_ATOMS: atom_id res chain seq x y z
N MET A 1 5.46 -15.48 -12.97
CA MET A 1 4.38 -14.92 -13.84
C MET A 1 4.08 -13.51 -13.33
N LYS A 2 3.85 -12.54 -14.23
CA LYS A 2 3.54 -11.16 -13.85
C LYS A 2 2.03 -10.91 -13.88
N ALA A 3 1.51 -10.13 -12.93
CA ALA A 3 0.13 -9.65 -12.94
C ALA A 3 0.08 -8.13 -13.07
N ILE A 4 -0.85 -7.62 -13.88
CA ILE A 4 -1.13 -6.19 -14.00
C ILE A 4 -2.40 -5.88 -13.21
N LEU A 5 -2.30 -4.97 -12.25
CA LEU A 5 -3.44 -4.49 -11.45
C LEU A 5 -3.81 -3.09 -11.92
N LEU A 6 -5.02 -2.94 -12.46
CA LEU A 6 -5.56 -1.65 -12.88
C LEU A 6 -6.15 -0.92 -11.68
N ALA A 7 -5.31 -0.20 -10.96
CA ALA A 7 -5.65 0.57 -9.76
C ALA A 7 -5.89 2.06 -10.06
N GLY A 8 -6.27 2.37 -11.30
CA GLY A 8 -6.61 3.72 -11.75
C GLY A 8 -8.10 4.05 -11.59
N GLY A 9 -8.45 5.31 -11.89
CA GLY A 9 -9.82 5.80 -11.89
C GLY A 9 -10.13 6.80 -10.78
N LEU A 10 -10.98 7.78 -11.09
CA LEU A 10 -11.30 8.91 -10.20
C LEU A 10 -12.23 8.54 -9.03
N GLY A 11 -12.81 7.33 -9.02
CA GLY A 11 -13.64 6.86 -7.90
C GLY A 11 -14.97 7.61 -7.71
N THR A 12 -15.55 8.19 -8.76
CA THR A 12 -16.73 9.09 -8.69
C THR A 12 -18.02 8.46 -8.16
N ARG A 13 -18.16 7.13 -8.18
CA ARG A 13 -19.35 6.40 -7.71
C ARG A 13 -19.37 6.11 -6.20
N LEU A 14 -18.25 6.29 -5.50
CA LEU A 14 -18.08 6.01 -4.06
C LEU A 14 -17.61 7.26 -3.29
N ARG A 15 -18.13 8.41 -3.73
CA ARG A 15 -17.58 9.74 -3.46
C ARG A 15 -17.45 10.09 -1.97
N GLU A 16 -18.30 9.51 -1.13
CA GLU A 16 -18.32 9.75 0.33
C GLU A 16 -17.07 9.19 1.04
N GLU A 17 -16.50 8.08 0.54
CA GLU A 17 -15.27 7.45 1.08
C GLU A 17 -14.03 7.75 0.22
N THR A 18 -14.22 7.97 -1.09
CA THR A 18 -13.10 8.22 -2.02
C THR A 18 -12.62 9.66 -2.07
N GLU A 19 -13.30 10.60 -1.39
CA GLU A 19 -12.83 11.99 -1.28
C GLU A 19 -11.48 12.07 -0.57
N PHE A 20 -11.23 11.18 0.40
CA PHE A 20 -10.00 11.17 1.20
C PHE A 20 -8.96 10.16 0.69
N ARG A 21 -9.37 8.95 0.27
CA ARG A 21 -8.44 7.88 -0.17
C ARG A 21 -8.87 7.23 -1.49
N PRO A 22 -7.95 6.87 -2.42
CA PRO A 22 -8.32 6.18 -3.64
C PRO A 22 -8.90 4.80 -3.32
N LYS A 23 -9.87 4.32 -4.12
CA LYS A 23 -10.59 3.05 -3.86
C LYS A 23 -9.67 1.83 -3.58
N PRO A 24 -8.54 1.63 -4.29
CA PRO A 24 -7.61 0.54 -3.98
C PRO A 24 -7.03 0.59 -2.55
N MET A 25 -7.05 1.77 -1.93
CA MET A 25 -6.53 2.04 -0.58
C MET A 25 -7.61 2.06 0.51
N VAL A 26 -8.86 1.75 0.19
CA VAL A 26 -9.89 1.52 1.22
C VAL A 26 -9.47 0.33 2.06
N GLU A 27 -9.60 0.45 3.38
CA GLU A 27 -9.15 -0.57 4.32
C GLU A 27 -10.25 -1.59 4.60
N VAL A 28 -9.85 -2.86 4.66
CA VAL A 28 -10.67 -3.98 5.11
C VAL A 28 -9.83 -4.75 6.12
N GLY A 29 -10.30 -4.88 7.36
CA GLY A 29 -9.53 -5.55 8.42
C GLY A 29 -8.16 -4.90 8.68
N GLY A 30 -8.07 -3.57 8.61
CA GLY A 30 -6.84 -2.81 8.88
C GLY A 30 -5.80 -2.82 7.75
N ARG A 31 -6.12 -3.38 6.58
CA ARG A 31 -5.22 -3.38 5.40
C ARG A 31 -5.95 -2.95 4.12
N PRO A 32 -5.29 -2.27 3.18
CA PRO A 32 -5.87 -1.88 1.90
C PRO A 32 -6.44 -3.03 1.08
N VAL A 33 -7.53 -2.81 0.35
CA VAL A 33 -8.08 -3.78 -0.62
C VAL A 33 -7.02 -4.24 -1.62
N LEU A 34 -6.18 -3.33 -2.12
CA LEU A 34 -5.09 -3.66 -3.04
C LEU A 34 -4.10 -4.66 -2.42
N TRP A 35 -3.81 -4.52 -1.13
CA TRP A 35 -2.97 -5.47 -0.39
C TRP A 35 -3.61 -6.87 -0.35
N HIS A 36 -4.91 -6.96 -0.06
CA HIS A 36 -5.62 -8.24 -0.02
C HIS A 36 -5.59 -8.95 -1.38
N ILE A 37 -5.78 -8.21 -2.48
CA ILE A 37 -5.69 -8.75 -3.84
C ILE A 37 -4.30 -9.33 -4.10
N MET A 38 -3.25 -8.56 -3.81
CA MET A 38 -1.86 -9.01 -4.00
C MET A 38 -1.53 -10.22 -3.13
N LYS A 39 -1.94 -10.20 -1.86
CA LYS A 39 -1.75 -11.31 -0.92
C LYS A 39 -2.44 -12.59 -1.41
N ASN A 40 -3.68 -12.49 -1.89
CA ASN A 40 -4.40 -13.63 -2.45
C ASN A 40 -3.74 -14.16 -3.73
N LEU A 41 -3.35 -13.29 -4.66
CA LEU A 41 -2.65 -13.74 -5.88
C LEU A 41 -1.29 -14.38 -5.56
N SER A 42 -0.62 -13.95 -4.49
CA SER A 42 0.65 -14.54 -4.06
C SER A 42 0.51 -16.00 -3.62
N THR A 43 -0.66 -16.43 -3.11
CA THR A 43 -0.88 -17.84 -2.76
C THR A 43 -0.93 -18.76 -3.99
N PHE A 44 -1.09 -18.18 -5.19
CA PHE A 44 -1.01 -18.87 -6.47
C PHE A 44 0.37 -18.71 -7.15
N GLY A 45 1.39 -18.22 -6.44
CA GLY A 45 2.75 -18.05 -6.96
C GLY A 45 2.97 -16.80 -7.82
N ILE A 46 2.02 -15.86 -7.82
CA ILE A 46 2.17 -14.56 -8.49
C ILE A 46 2.77 -13.56 -7.50
N THR A 47 4.04 -13.22 -7.71
CA THR A 47 4.79 -12.32 -6.80
C THR A 47 5.27 -11.05 -7.49
N GLU A 48 5.16 -10.96 -8.81
CA GLU A 48 5.54 -9.77 -9.59
C GLU A 48 4.29 -9.02 -10.05
N PHE A 49 4.09 -7.82 -9.49
CA PHE A 49 2.92 -6.99 -9.76
C PHE A 49 3.30 -5.69 -10.46
N ILE A 50 2.57 -5.35 -11.51
CA ILE A 50 2.62 -4.04 -12.16
C ILE A 50 1.32 -3.33 -11.81
N VAL A 51 1.40 -2.26 -11.01
CA VAL A 51 0.21 -1.52 -10.60
C VAL A 51 0.06 -0.27 -11.49
N ALA A 52 -0.92 -0.29 -12.38
CA ALA A 52 -1.27 0.85 -13.21
C ALA A 52 -2.14 1.82 -12.38
N THR A 53 -1.50 2.76 -11.70
CA THR A 53 -2.16 3.75 -10.84
C THR A 53 -2.64 4.98 -11.61
N GLY A 54 -3.61 5.70 -11.04
CA GLY A 54 -4.10 6.98 -11.58
C GLY A 54 -4.19 8.06 -10.51
N TYR A 55 -5.37 8.65 -10.34
CA TYR A 55 -5.65 9.67 -9.31
C TYR A 55 -5.14 9.24 -7.92
N LYS A 56 -4.44 10.14 -7.22
CA LYS A 56 -3.80 9.90 -5.91
C LYS A 56 -2.84 8.70 -5.86
N SER A 57 -2.11 8.45 -6.95
CA SER A 57 -1.10 7.37 -7.01
C SER A 57 -0.06 7.41 -5.89
N ASP A 58 0.26 8.60 -5.36
CA ASP A 58 1.31 8.76 -4.36
C ASP A 58 0.95 8.07 -3.04
N LEU A 59 -0.33 8.03 -2.66
CA LEU A 59 -0.78 7.27 -1.48
C LEU A 59 -0.56 5.76 -1.63
N ILE A 60 -0.74 5.23 -2.84
CA ILE A 60 -0.46 3.81 -3.13
C ILE A 60 1.05 3.57 -3.00
N LYS A 61 1.88 4.43 -3.60
CA LYS A 61 3.34 4.31 -3.51
C LYS A 61 3.82 4.40 -2.07
N GLU A 62 3.35 5.40 -1.31
CA GLU A 62 3.76 5.64 0.07
C GLU A 62 3.47 4.43 0.97
N TYR A 63 2.28 3.83 0.84
CA TYR A 63 1.94 2.62 1.60
C TYR A 63 2.89 1.47 1.31
N PHE A 64 3.21 1.20 0.03
CA PHE A 64 4.09 0.08 -0.32
C PHE A 64 5.58 0.36 -0.09
N LEU A 65 6.02 1.62 -0.19
CA LEU A 65 7.40 2.02 0.14
C LEU A 65 7.67 1.91 1.64
N ASN A 66 6.65 2.18 2.47
CA ASN A 66 6.74 2.09 3.93
C ASN A 66 6.03 0.83 4.46
N TYR A 67 5.85 -0.19 3.62
CA TYR A 67 5.00 -1.35 3.92
C TYR A 67 5.39 -2.01 5.25
N GLU A 68 6.67 -2.24 5.48
CA GLU A 68 7.20 -2.83 6.71
C GLU A 68 6.82 -2.01 7.94
N ALA A 69 7.05 -0.69 7.91
CA ALA A 69 6.76 0.21 9.03
C ALA A 69 5.25 0.31 9.33
N TRP A 70 4.40 0.23 8.31
CA TRP A 70 2.95 0.30 8.49
C TRP A 70 2.32 -1.02 8.94
N ASN A 71 2.97 -2.15 8.67
CA ASN A 71 2.35 -3.47 8.82
C ASN A 71 3.00 -4.38 9.87
N ASN A 72 4.15 -3.97 10.41
CA ASN A 72 4.92 -4.73 11.39
C ASN A 72 5.28 -3.85 12.59
N ASP A 73 5.39 -4.48 13.77
CA ASP A 73 5.91 -3.81 14.95
C ASP A 73 7.41 -3.55 14.79
N PHE A 74 7.87 -2.40 15.25
CA PHE A 74 9.29 -2.04 15.24
C PHE A 74 9.72 -1.42 16.56
N THR A 75 10.99 -1.60 16.90
CA THR A 75 11.65 -0.95 18.04
C THR A 75 12.69 0.03 17.50
N VAL A 76 12.73 1.24 18.05
CA VAL A 76 13.73 2.26 17.70
C VAL A 76 14.56 2.56 18.93
N GLU A 77 15.87 2.39 18.82
CA GLU A 77 16.82 2.90 19.79
C GLU A 77 17.41 4.20 19.28
N LEU A 78 17.09 5.30 19.96
CA LEU A 78 17.75 6.57 19.71
C LEU A 78 19.10 6.51 20.43
N GLY A 79 20.16 6.22 19.67
CA GLY A 79 21.52 6.14 20.22
C GLY A 79 21.88 7.37 21.05
N ASN A 80 22.60 7.15 22.15
CA ASN A 80 23.10 8.24 22.98
C ASN A 80 24.18 9.00 22.20
N ARG A 81 24.14 10.34 22.26
CA ARG A 81 24.88 11.25 21.38
C ARG A 81 26.39 11.37 21.72
N ASP A 82 27.01 10.32 22.25
CA ASP A 82 28.36 10.38 22.85
C ASP A 82 29.47 9.68 22.06
N SER A 83 29.21 9.24 20.82
CA SER A 83 30.26 8.71 19.95
C SER A 83 30.18 9.32 18.55
N LEU A 84 30.40 10.63 18.49
CA LEU A 84 30.95 11.29 17.30
C LEU A 84 32.36 11.76 17.67
N THR A 85 33.33 10.85 17.59
CA THR A 85 34.72 11.23 17.32
C THR A 85 34.88 11.58 15.86
#